data_AF-X0UC62-F1
#
_entry.id   AF-X0UC62-F1
#
_cell.length_a   1.000
_cell.length_b   1.000
_cell.length_c   1.000
_cell.angle_alpha   90.00
_cell.angle_beta   90.00
_cell.angle_gamma   90.00
#
_symmetry.space_group_name_H-M   'P 1'
#
loop_
_entity.id
_entity.type
_entity.pdbx_description
1 polymer ?
#
loop_
_entity_poly.entity_id
_entity_poly.type
_entity_poly.pdbx_seq_one_letter_code
_entity_poly.pdbx_strand_id
1 'polypeptide(L)'
;MPDRFIDDFKPFRLTDNFLEKYKDITPPFGFNGLGYFTYMRTYSRIKPDGSNEQWWETVDRVVVGTYNMQKRWIRGNRLEWNEWKAQSSAQEMFDRMFNMKFLPPGRGLWAMGSPITEEKGIYMALNNCSFVSTKNIKQELSKPFIFLMDVSMLG
;
A
#
# COMPACT_ATOMS: atom_id res chain seq x y z
N MET A 1 -17.31 16.89 -14.73
CA MET A 1 -16.73 16.87 -16.09
C MET A 1 -15.73 15.73 -16.13
N PRO A 2 -15.78 14.79 -17.10
CA PRO A 2 -14.77 13.76 -17.18
C PRO A 2 -13.50 14.37 -17.80
N ASP A 3 -12.43 14.43 -17.01
CA ASP A 3 -11.12 14.91 -17.43
C ASP A 3 -10.55 14.02 -18.54
N ARG A 4 -10.44 14.60 -19.74
CA ARG A 4 -9.84 14.01 -20.96
C ARG A 4 -8.30 13.92 -20.90
N PHE A 5 -7.70 13.63 -19.75
CA PHE A 5 -6.22 13.57 -19.60
C PHE A 5 -5.69 12.28 -18.97
N ILE A 6 -6.50 11.23 -18.84
CA ILE A 6 -6.07 9.92 -18.35
C ILE A 6 -5.84 8.98 -19.54
N ASP A 7 -4.80 9.23 -20.36
CA ASP A 7 -4.42 8.27 -21.41
C ASP A 7 -2.91 7.98 -21.46
N ASP A 8 -2.09 8.62 -20.60
CA ASP A 8 -0.65 8.34 -20.51
C ASP A 8 -0.14 8.34 -19.05
N PHE A 9 -0.86 7.68 -18.15
CA PHE A 9 -0.35 7.41 -16.82
C PHE A 9 0.63 6.24 -16.85
N LYS A 10 1.93 6.52 -16.87
CA LYS A 10 2.98 5.52 -16.66
C LYS A 10 3.20 5.27 -15.16
N PRO A 11 2.91 4.06 -14.65
CA PRO A 11 3.15 3.72 -13.25
C PRO A 11 4.63 3.86 -12.90
N PHE A 12 4.89 4.36 -11.69
CA PHE A 12 6.18 4.26 -11.03
C PHE A 12 6.55 2.79 -10.80
N ARG A 13 7.84 2.49 -10.89
CA ARG A 13 8.44 1.18 -10.60
C ARG A 13 9.84 1.41 -10.05
N LEU A 14 10.28 0.59 -9.11
CA LEU A 14 11.70 0.53 -8.76
C LEU A 14 12.50 -0.10 -9.91
N THR A 15 13.79 0.20 -9.98
CA THR A 15 14.65 -0.36 -11.02
C THR A 15 14.98 -1.82 -10.72
N ASP A 16 15.00 -2.67 -11.74
CA ASP A 16 15.29 -4.11 -11.55
C ASP A 16 16.68 -4.30 -10.91
N ASN A 17 17.68 -3.55 -11.35
CA ASN A 17 19.04 -3.56 -10.77
C ASN A 17 19.07 -3.22 -9.27
N PHE A 18 18.11 -2.44 -8.76
CA PHE A 18 17.99 -2.19 -7.34
C PHE A 18 17.38 -3.40 -6.62
N LEU A 19 16.29 -3.95 -7.17
CA LEU A 19 15.57 -5.08 -6.57
C LEU A 19 16.40 -6.37 -6.54
N GLU A 20 17.22 -6.63 -7.56
CA GLU A 20 18.12 -7.81 -7.60
C GLU A 20 18.98 -7.95 -6.34
N LYS A 21 19.35 -6.84 -5.70
CA LYS A 21 20.16 -6.83 -4.48
C LYS A 21 19.48 -7.53 -3.30
N TYR A 22 18.16 -7.65 -3.31
CA TYR A 22 17.37 -8.12 -2.16
C TYR A 22 16.77 -9.51 -2.35
N LYS A 23 16.78 -10.07 -3.57
CA LYS A 23 16.12 -11.35 -3.86
C LYS A 23 16.72 -12.52 -3.08
N ASP A 24 18.04 -12.51 -2.92
CA ASP A 24 18.79 -13.58 -2.24
C ASP A 24 19.14 -13.23 -0.78
N ILE A 25 18.67 -12.08 -0.28
CA ILE A 25 18.90 -11.69 1.12
C ILE A 25 17.81 -12.28 2.00
N THR A 26 18.22 -13.07 2.99
CA THR A 26 17.32 -13.53 4.06
C THR A 26 16.79 -12.32 4.84
N PRO A 27 15.47 -12.07 4.84
CA PRO A 27 14.91 -10.95 5.58
C PRO A 27 15.14 -11.08 7.09
N PRO A 28 15.36 -9.97 7.82
CA PRO A 28 15.74 -10.00 9.23
C PRO A 28 14.56 -10.23 10.18
N PHE A 29 13.69 -11.20 9.88
CA PHE A 29 12.60 -11.58 10.78
C PHE A 29 13.18 -12.19 12.07
N GLY A 30 12.71 -11.67 13.21
CA GLY A 30 13.10 -12.18 14.53
C GLY A 30 12.31 -13.41 14.99
N PHE A 31 12.47 -13.72 16.28
CA PHE A 31 11.72 -14.76 17.00
C PHE A 31 11.91 -16.18 16.42
N ASN A 32 13.15 -16.55 16.07
CA ASN A 32 13.51 -17.88 15.57
C ASN A 32 12.61 -18.37 14.41
N GLY A 33 12.32 -17.48 13.47
CA GLY A 33 11.50 -17.78 12.28
C GLY A 33 9.99 -17.60 12.46
N LEU A 34 9.50 -17.40 13.69
CA LEU A 34 8.07 -17.12 13.93
C LEU A 34 7.62 -15.83 13.22
N GLY A 35 8.48 -14.81 13.15
CA GLY A 35 8.19 -13.58 12.43
C GLY A 35 7.94 -13.84 10.94
N TYR A 36 8.81 -14.63 10.30
CA TYR A 36 8.68 -14.98 8.89
C TYR A 36 7.45 -15.85 8.64
N PHE A 37 7.22 -16.86 9.49
CA PHE A 37 6.01 -17.68 9.41
C PHE A 37 4.73 -16.82 9.50
N THR A 38 4.70 -15.87 10.46
CA THR A 38 3.58 -14.93 10.63
C THR A 38 3.37 -14.07 9.38
N TYR A 39 4.46 -13.55 8.79
CA TYR A 39 4.40 -12.84 7.52
C TYR A 39 3.78 -13.71 6.41
N MET A 40 4.30 -14.93 6.22
CA MET A 40 3.86 -15.83 5.15
C MET A 40 2.37 -16.18 5.27
N ARG A 41 1.84 -16.37 6.49
CA ARG A 41 0.43 -16.72 6.69
C ARG A 41 -0.55 -15.54 6.68
N THR A 42 -0.07 -14.29 6.81
CA THR A 42 -0.94 -13.12 7.06
C THR A 42 -0.79 -12.00 6.04
N TYR A 43 0.43 -11.75 5.55
CA TYR A 43 0.70 -10.58 4.69
C TYR A 43 1.18 -10.94 3.28
N SER A 44 1.74 -12.12 3.08
CA SER A 44 2.11 -12.63 1.77
C SER A 44 0.87 -12.93 0.94
N ARG A 45 0.73 -12.29 -0.21
CA ARG A 45 -0.36 -12.59 -1.15
C ARG A 45 0.01 -13.77 -2.05
N ILE A 46 -1.01 -14.44 -2.58
CA ILE A 46 -0.81 -15.48 -3.58
C ILE A 46 -0.62 -14.79 -4.95
N LYS A 47 0.49 -15.12 -5.61
CA LYS A 47 0.84 -14.66 -6.95
C LYS A 47 0.04 -15.44 -8.01
N PRO A 48 -0.01 -14.96 -9.27
CA PRO A 48 -0.73 -15.65 -10.35
C PRO A 48 -0.25 -17.09 -10.59
N ASP A 49 1.01 -17.39 -10.29
CA ASP A 49 1.60 -18.73 -10.39
C ASP A 49 1.25 -19.66 -9.21
N GLY A 50 0.45 -19.17 -8.25
CA GLY A 50 0.05 -19.92 -7.06
C GLY A 50 1.06 -19.92 -5.91
N SER A 51 2.25 -19.35 -6.12
CA SER A 51 3.24 -19.19 -5.06
C SER A 51 2.95 -17.97 -4.18
N ASN A 52 3.57 -17.93 -3.01
CA ASN A 52 3.47 -16.80 -2.09
C ASN A 52 4.43 -15.68 -2.48
N GLU A 53 4.04 -14.43 -2.23
CA GLU A 53 4.96 -13.30 -2.26
C GLU A 53 6.09 -13.51 -1.25
N GLN A 54 7.33 -13.37 -1.73
CA GLN A 54 8.48 -13.21 -0.87
C GLN A 54 8.48 -11.82 -0.24
N TRP A 55 9.22 -11.66 0.85
CA TRP A 55 9.21 -10.40 1.60
C TRP A 55 9.59 -9.18 0.74
N TRP A 56 10.63 -9.30 -0.08
CA TRP A 56 11.05 -8.21 -0.96
C TRP A 56 9.97 -7.85 -2.01
N GLU A 57 9.20 -8.84 -2.48
CA GLU A 57 8.06 -8.61 -3.40
C GLU A 57 6.95 -7.83 -2.69
N THR A 58 6.64 -8.18 -1.44
CA THR A 58 5.68 -7.42 -0.62
C THR A 58 6.16 -5.98 -0.40
N VAL A 59 7.44 -5.79 -0.06
CA VAL A 59 8.00 -4.45 0.16
C VAL A 59 7.96 -3.64 -1.14
N ASP A 60 8.34 -4.23 -2.28
CA ASP A 60 8.25 -3.59 -3.60
C ASP A 60 6.82 -3.14 -3.89
N ARG A 61 5.84 -4.05 -3.77
CA ARG A 61 4.43 -3.74 -3.98
C ARG A 61 3.95 -2.56 -3.13
N VAL A 62 4.28 -2.56 -1.85
CA VAL A 62 3.86 -1.51 -0.92
C VAL A 62 4.52 -0.17 -1.24
N VAL A 63 5.82 -0.16 -1.50
CA VAL A 63 6.57 1.06 -1.87
C VAL A 63 6.06 1.60 -3.19
N VAL A 64 6.01 0.78 -4.25
CA VAL A 64 5.53 1.16 -5.57
C VAL A 64 4.08 1.66 -5.51
N GLY A 65 3.20 0.99 -4.76
CA GLY A 65 1.83 1.44 -4.54
C GLY A 65 1.76 2.84 -3.90
N THR A 66 2.60 3.08 -2.90
CA THR A 66 2.69 4.40 -2.23
C THR A 66 3.12 5.49 -3.21
N TYR A 67 4.15 5.24 -4.02
CA TYR A 67 4.65 6.21 -5.00
C TYR A 67 3.71 6.38 -6.19
N ASN A 68 2.97 5.36 -6.61
CA ASN A 68 1.92 5.49 -7.62
C ASN A 68 0.77 6.37 -7.13
N MET A 69 0.30 6.16 -5.89
CA MET A 69 -0.70 7.02 -5.27
C MET A 69 -0.22 8.49 -5.22
N GLN A 70 1.02 8.72 -4.81
CA GLN A 70 1.61 10.07 -4.80
C GLN A 70 1.72 10.66 -6.21
N LYS A 71 2.20 9.89 -7.20
CA LYS A 71 2.34 10.32 -8.60
C LYS A 71 0.99 10.70 -9.21
N ARG A 72 -0.05 9.91 -8.96
CA ARG A 72 -1.44 10.23 -9.39
C ARG A 72 -1.88 11.57 -8.80
N TRP A 73 -1.68 11.78 -7.49
CA TRP A 73 -2.06 13.04 -6.84
C TRP A 73 -1.29 14.24 -7.41
N ILE A 74 0.03 14.13 -7.58
CA ILE A 74 0.88 15.19 -8.13
C ILE A 74 0.44 15.56 -9.56
N ARG A 75 0.26 14.57 -10.43
CA ARG A 75 -0.18 14.81 -11.81
C ARG A 75 -1.61 15.36 -11.89
N GLY A 76 -2.52 14.83 -11.07
CA GLY A 76 -3.91 15.32 -10.99
C GLY A 76 -4.00 16.78 -10.55
N ASN A 77 -3.06 17.24 -9.73
CA ASN A 77 -2.95 18.63 -9.30
C ASN A 77 -2.03 19.48 -10.21
N ARG A 78 -1.62 18.96 -11.38
CA ARG A 78 -0.74 19.64 -12.35
C ARG A 78 0.61 20.10 -11.76
N LEU A 79 1.11 19.35 -10.79
CA LEU A 79 2.43 19.54 -10.19
C LEU A 79 3.47 18.70 -10.93
N GLU A 80 4.74 19.10 -10.85
CA GLU A 80 5.84 18.38 -11.50
C GLU A 80 6.23 17.12 -10.72
N TRP A 81 6.33 15.99 -11.42
CA TRP A 81 6.85 14.74 -10.88
C TRP A 81 8.34 14.58 -11.22
N ASN A 82 9.19 14.58 -10.20
CA ASN A 82 10.63 14.36 -10.38
C ASN A 82 10.96 12.87 -10.22
N GLU A 83 11.22 12.18 -11.34
CA GLU A 83 11.53 10.74 -11.35
C GLU A 83 12.80 10.38 -10.56
N TRP A 84 13.85 11.21 -10.61
CA TRP A 84 15.09 10.96 -9.88
C TRP A 84 14.92 11.03 -8.38
N LYS A 85 14.23 12.06 -7.90
CA LYS A 85 13.90 12.22 -6.48
C LYS A 85 13.05 11.05 -6.00
N ALA A 86 12.02 10.69 -6.78
CA ALA A 86 11.13 9.59 -6.46
C ALA A 86 11.88 8.25 -6.38
N GLN A 87 12.77 7.96 -7.33
CA GLN A 87 13.62 6.77 -7.28
C GLN A 87 14.48 6.73 -6.02
N SER A 88 15.20 7.82 -5.73
CA SER A 88 16.08 7.88 -4.56
C SER A 88 15.32 7.66 -3.26
N SER A 89 14.17 8.34 -3.08
CA SER A 89 13.40 8.22 -1.84
C SER A 89 12.65 6.90 -1.74
N ALA A 90 12.22 6.31 -2.86
CA ALA A 90 11.57 4.99 -2.87
C ALA A 90 12.56 3.87 -2.54
N GLN A 91 13.79 3.94 -3.05
CA GLN A 91 14.84 2.99 -2.70
C GLN A 91 15.22 3.06 -1.22
N GLU A 92 15.29 4.27 -0.66
CA GLU A 92 15.50 4.44 0.80
C GLU A 92 14.32 3.88 1.61
N MET A 93 13.08 4.15 1.18
CA MET A 93 11.88 3.60 1.82
C MET A 93 11.89 2.07 1.79
N PHE A 94 12.21 1.49 0.63
CA PHE A 94 12.33 0.06 0.42
C PHE A 94 13.37 -0.53 1.38
N ASP A 95 14.59 0.02 1.41
CA ASP A 95 15.67 -0.51 2.24
C ASP A 95 15.30 -0.50 3.73
N ARG A 96 14.72 0.62 4.20
CA ARG A 96 14.27 0.76 5.59
C ARG A 96 13.13 -0.21 5.93
N MET A 97 12.19 -0.45 5.02
CA MET A 97 11.12 -1.43 5.21
C MET A 97 11.64 -2.85 5.19
N PHE A 98 12.48 -3.20 4.21
CA PHE A 98 13.08 -4.51 4.08
C PHE A 98 13.83 -4.90 5.36
N ASN A 99 14.60 -3.95 5.90
CA ASN A 99 15.33 -4.08 7.16
C ASN A 99 14.48 -3.83 8.43
N MET A 100 13.15 -3.73 8.29
CA MET A 100 12.18 -3.55 9.38
C MET A 100 12.46 -2.37 10.30
N LYS A 101 13.04 -1.28 9.78
CA LYS A 101 13.26 -0.03 10.53
C LYS A 101 11.97 0.73 10.75
N PHE A 102 11.02 0.60 9.83
CA PHE A 102 9.63 0.98 10.00
C PHE A 102 8.79 0.09 9.10
N LEU A 103 7.52 -0.12 9.45
CA LEU A 103 6.56 -0.84 8.62
C LEU A 103 5.22 -0.10 8.67
N PRO A 104 4.43 -0.14 7.58
CA PRO A 104 3.04 0.28 7.65
C PRO A 104 2.24 -0.68 8.55
N PRO A 105 1.03 -0.31 8.96
CA PRO A 105 0.14 -1.24 9.65
C PRO A 105 -0.15 -2.48 8.79
N GLY A 106 -0.64 -3.56 9.42
CA GLY A 106 -0.92 -4.83 8.73
C GLY A 106 -1.79 -4.68 7.47
N ARG A 107 -2.78 -3.78 7.46
CA ARG A 107 -3.56 -3.48 6.24
C ARG A 107 -2.72 -2.83 5.15
N GLY A 108 -1.79 -1.95 5.51
CA GLY A 108 -0.84 -1.37 4.57
C GLY A 108 0.02 -2.44 3.93
N LEU A 109 0.54 -3.40 4.70
CA LEU A 109 1.29 -4.55 4.16
C LEU A 109 0.45 -5.39 3.17
N TRP A 110 -0.82 -5.63 3.50
CA TRP A 110 -1.70 -6.49 2.69
C TRP A 110 -2.32 -5.80 1.46
N ALA A 111 -2.73 -4.55 1.59
CA ALA A 111 -3.60 -3.87 0.63
C ALA A 111 -2.88 -2.80 -0.21
N MET A 112 -1.83 -2.15 0.29
CA MET A 112 -1.12 -1.13 -0.49
C MET A 112 -0.48 -1.74 -1.74
N GLY A 113 -0.69 -1.08 -2.88
CA GLY A 113 -0.19 -1.55 -4.18
C GLY A 113 -0.90 -2.80 -4.72
N SER A 114 -1.94 -3.29 -4.04
CA SER A 114 -2.77 -4.39 -4.55
C SER A 114 -3.86 -3.86 -5.50
N PRO A 115 -4.59 -4.74 -6.22
CA PRO A 115 -5.75 -4.34 -7.01
C PRO A 115 -6.83 -3.55 -6.24
N ILE A 116 -6.90 -3.72 -4.91
CA ILE A 116 -7.84 -2.97 -4.05
C ILE A 116 -7.56 -1.46 -4.15
N THR A 117 -6.28 -1.06 -4.13
CA THR A 117 -5.90 0.35 -4.20
C THR A 117 -5.65 0.80 -5.64
N GLU A 118 -4.98 -0.03 -6.44
CA GLU A 118 -4.51 0.35 -7.77
C GLU A 118 -5.60 0.32 -8.85
N GLU A 119 -6.55 -0.63 -8.78
CA GLU A 119 -7.62 -0.78 -9.77
C GLU A 119 -8.95 -0.27 -9.23
N LYS A 120 -9.31 -0.65 -8.00
CA LYS A 120 -10.60 -0.29 -7.40
C LYS A 120 -10.61 1.07 -6.71
N GLY A 121 -9.44 1.66 -6.42
CA GLY A 121 -9.34 2.95 -5.75
C GLY A 121 -9.92 2.99 -4.33
N ILE A 122 -10.02 1.84 -3.65
CA ILE A 122 -10.61 1.74 -2.30
C ILE A 122 -9.52 2.02 -1.26
N TYR A 123 -9.12 3.30 -1.15
CA TYR A 123 -8.06 3.71 -0.21
C TYR A 123 -8.48 3.66 1.26
N MET A 124 -9.78 3.60 1.56
CA MET A 124 -10.25 3.34 2.92
C MET A 124 -9.74 1.99 3.46
N ALA A 125 -9.44 1.01 2.60
CA ALA A 125 -8.85 -0.27 3.00
C ALA A 125 -7.46 -0.13 3.66
N LEU A 126 -6.79 1.03 3.51
CA LEU A 126 -5.51 1.33 4.15
C LEU A 126 -5.66 1.92 5.57
N ASN A 127 -6.89 2.29 5.96
CA ASN A 127 -7.18 2.89 7.26
C ASN A 127 -7.81 1.84 8.17
N ASN A 128 -7.12 1.51 9.26
CA ASN A 128 -7.52 0.41 10.13
C ASN A 128 -8.68 0.74 11.08
N CYS A 129 -8.81 2.02 11.42
CA CYS A 129 -9.67 2.46 12.50
C CYS A 129 -10.40 3.73 12.07
N SER A 130 -11.60 3.91 12.60
CA SER A 130 -12.43 5.06 12.33
C SER A 130 -13.17 5.47 13.61
N PHE A 131 -13.70 6.69 13.59
CA PHE A 131 -14.53 7.22 14.66
C PHE A 131 -15.68 8.01 14.06
N VAL A 132 -16.88 7.84 14.61
CA VAL A 132 -18.06 8.64 14.28
C VAL A 132 -18.82 8.97 15.56
N SER A 133 -19.27 10.22 15.69
CA SER A 133 -20.02 10.67 16.86
C SER A 133 -21.52 10.55 16.63
N THR A 134 -22.27 10.24 17.68
CA THR A 134 -23.75 10.25 17.68
C THR A 134 -24.32 11.50 18.34
N LYS A 135 -23.51 12.53 18.61
CA LYS A 135 -23.94 13.75 19.31
C LYS A 135 -25.13 14.46 18.63
N ASN A 136 -25.16 14.49 17.29
CA ASN A 136 -26.19 15.13 16.49
C ASN A 136 -27.14 14.12 15.83
N ILE A 137 -27.34 12.95 16.44
CA ILE A 137 -28.15 11.85 15.86
C ILE A 137 -29.59 12.26 15.52
N LYS A 138 -30.15 13.26 16.21
CA LYS A 138 -31.49 13.79 15.88
C LYS A 138 -31.55 14.43 14.48
N GLN A 139 -30.46 15.05 14.03
CA GLN A 139 -30.35 15.67 12.71
C GLN A 139 -29.75 14.71 11.67
N GLU A 140 -28.78 13.89 12.10
CA GLU A 140 -28.04 12.97 11.22
C GLU A 140 -28.74 11.63 10.99
N LEU A 141 -29.71 11.29 11.84
CA LEU A 141 -30.55 10.09 11.75
C LEU A 141 -29.70 8.82 11.58
N SER A 142 -29.81 8.13 10.44
CA SER A 142 -29.11 6.88 10.16
C SER A 142 -27.64 7.05 9.76
N LYS A 143 -27.17 8.28 9.48
CA LYS A 143 -25.81 8.50 8.92
C LYS A 143 -24.68 7.90 9.76
N PRO A 144 -24.64 8.03 11.11
CA PRO A 144 -23.57 7.42 11.90
C PRO A 144 -23.54 5.88 11.80
N PHE A 145 -24.71 5.25 11.64
CA PHE A 145 -24.81 3.79 11.50
C PHE A 145 -24.45 3.31 10.11
N ILE A 146 -24.80 4.07 9.06
CA ILE A 146 -24.34 3.79 7.70
C ILE A 146 -22.82 3.90 7.64
N PHE A 147 -22.23 4.96 8.23
CA PHE A 147 -20.78 5.07 8.32
C PHE A 147 -20.15 3.89 9.06
N LEU A 148 -20.69 3.51 10.23
CA LEU A 148 -20.21 2.36 11.00
C LEU A 148 -20.26 1.07 10.16
N MET A 149 -21.38 0.83 9.46
CA MET A 149 -21.51 -0.33 8.57
C MET A 149 -20.46 -0.29 7.47
N ASP A 150 -20.34 0.81 6.73
CA ASP A 150 -19.41 0.94 5.60
C ASP A 150 -17.96 0.68 6.04
N VAL A 151 -17.52 1.30 7.14
CA VAL A 151 -16.14 1.16 7.61
C VAL A 151 -15.87 -0.19 8.27
N SER A 152 -16.86 -0.83 8.90
CA SER A 152 -16.72 -2.19 9.44
C SER A 152 -16.68 -3.27 8.35
N MET A 153 -17.27 -3.00 7.18
CA MET A 153 -17.29 -3.96 6.06
C MET A 153 -16.01 -3.93 5.20
N LEU A 154 -15.09 -2.99 5.44
CA LEU A 154 -13.79 -2.92 4.78
C LEU A 154 -12.71 -3.77 5.48
N GLY A 155 -13.18 -4.72 6.30
CA GLY A 155 -12.40 -5.64 7.13
C GLY A 155 -12.06 -5.03 8.46
#